data_AF-A0A950RT37-F1
#
_entry.id   AF-A0A950RT37-F1
#
_cell.length_a   1.000
_cell.length_b   1.000
_cell.length_c   1.000
_cell.angle_alpha   90.00
_cell.angle_beta   90.00
_cell.angle_gamma   90.00
#
_symmetry.space_group_name_H-M   'P 1'
#
loop_
_entity.id
_entity.type
_entity.pdbx_description
1 polymer ?
#
loop_
_entity_poly.entity_id
_entity_poly.type
_entity_poly.pdbx_seq_one_letter_code
_entity_poly.pdbx_strand_id
1 'polypeptide(L)'
;MGGYILRRLLQSILVLLGVTFLVYFILFQTGDPTFLSVSTDASQAEVERVRHELGFDRPWYVQYAAFLSKAVRGDFGTSLRQGLPVTGIVLDRIPATLELALAALAISLLVAFPVGILAATRRNSALDQLAMLGAVLGQSAPTFFVGIMLLFVFGGILGWFPIGGRGQSSPVDELRHLVLPAVTLGTFSMARNARLIRSSLLETLGREYVTVAWAKGLGESTVVLRHALRNALIPVVTVIGLDFGALLGGAIITETVFA
;
A
#
# COMPACT_ATOMS: atom_id res chain seq x y z
N MET A 1 -14.50 5.35 -26.14
CA MET A 1 -14.52 4.63 -24.85
C MET A 1 -14.19 3.13 -25.01
N GLY A 2 -14.96 2.35 -25.77
CA GLY A 2 -14.74 0.89 -25.90
C GLY A 2 -13.33 0.47 -26.36
N GLY A 3 -12.78 1.09 -27.42
CA GLY A 3 -11.42 0.79 -27.87
C GLY A 3 -10.32 1.13 -26.85
N TYR A 4 -10.53 2.17 -26.04
CA TYR A 4 -9.61 2.52 -24.94
C TYR A 4 -9.64 1.47 -23.83
N ILE A 5 -10.83 1.03 -23.42
CA ILE A 5 -11.02 -0.01 -22.39
C ILE A 5 -10.39 -1.32 -22.88
N LEU A 6 -10.66 -1.73 -24.11
CA LEU A 6 -10.09 -2.96 -24.67
C LEU A 6 -8.56 -2.93 -24.69
N ARG A 7 -7.96 -1.81 -25.14
CA ARG A 7 -6.50 -1.65 -25.13
C ARG A 7 -5.92 -1.74 -23.72
N ARG A 8 -6.60 -1.16 -22.72
CA ARG A 8 -6.20 -1.25 -21.31
C ARG A 8 -6.30 -2.68 -20.77
N LEU A 9 -7.37 -3.41 -21.08
CA LEU A 9 -7.54 -4.81 -20.67
C LEU A 9 -6.45 -5.70 -21.26
N LEU A 10 -6.13 -5.54 -22.55
CA LEU A 10 -5.03 -6.28 -23.19
C LEU A 10 -3.67 -5.96 -22.57
N GLN A 11 -3.41 -4.67 -22.27
CA GLN A 11 -2.21 -4.27 -21.55
C GLN A 11 -2.14 -4.90 -20.16
N SER A 12 -3.25 -4.94 -19.41
CA SER A 12 -3.31 -5.57 -18.10
C SER A 12 -3.01 -7.07 -18.16
N ILE A 13 -3.51 -7.79 -19.19
CA ILE A 13 -3.18 -9.21 -19.37
C ILE A 13 -1.67 -9.39 -19.58
N LEU A 14 -1.06 -8.57 -20.44
CA LEU A 14 0.39 -8.64 -20.69
C LEU A 14 1.19 -8.35 -19.41
N VAL A 15 0.76 -7.35 -18.62
CA VAL A 15 1.38 -7.02 -17.33
C VAL A 15 1.23 -8.18 -16.34
N LEU A 16 0.05 -8.78 -16.22
CA LEU A 16 -0.18 -9.92 -15.32
C LEU A 16 0.67 -11.13 -15.71
N LEU A 17 0.77 -11.45 -17.00
CA LEU A 17 1.66 -12.51 -17.48
C LEU A 17 3.13 -12.19 -17.17
N GLY A 18 3.57 -10.95 -17.43
CA GLY A 18 4.93 -10.52 -17.10
C GLY A 18 5.24 -10.62 -15.61
N VAL A 19 4.36 -10.11 -14.75
CA VAL A 19 4.55 -10.13 -13.28
C VAL A 19 4.52 -11.56 -12.74
N THR A 20 3.55 -12.38 -13.15
CA THR A 20 3.48 -13.78 -12.70
C THR A 20 4.68 -14.59 -13.17
N PHE A 21 5.15 -14.38 -14.41
CA PHE A 21 6.36 -15.01 -14.92
C PHE A 21 7.59 -14.60 -14.10
N LEU A 22 7.78 -13.29 -13.86
CA LEU A 22 8.91 -12.79 -13.09
C LEU A 22 8.91 -13.34 -11.66
N VAL A 23 7.77 -13.27 -10.97
CA VAL A 23 7.64 -13.81 -9.61
C VAL A 23 7.90 -15.32 -9.59
N TYR A 24 7.29 -16.07 -10.50
CA TYR A 24 7.50 -17.51 -10.62
C TYR A 24 8.99 -17.84 -10.87
N PHE A 25 9.62 -17.14 -11.82
CA PHE A 25 11.00 -17.39 -12.18
C PHE A 25 11.95 -17.07 -11.04
N ILE A 26 11.76 -15.95 -10.34
CA ILE A 26 12.55 -15.62 -9.15
C ILE A 26 12.41 -16.73 -8.10
N LEU A 27 11.18 -17.17 -7.79
CA LEU A 27 10.95 -18.27 -6.84
C LEU A 27 11.58 -19.58 -7.31
N PHE A 28 11.49 -19.91 -8.59
CA PHE A 28 12.12 -21.09 -9.16
C PHE A 28 13.65 -21.07 -8.97
N GLN A 29 14.29 -19.91 -9.09
CA GLN A 29 15.73 -19.76 -8.84
C GLN A 29 16.10 -19.88 -7.35
N THR A 30 15.16 -19.70 -6.41
CA THR A 30 15.46 -19.83 -4.97
C THR A 30 15.65 -21.28 -4.52
N GLY A 31 15.26 -22.27 -5.33
CA GLY A 31 15.46 -23.69 -5.06
C GLY A 31 14.16 -24.50 -5.04
N ASP A 32 14.27 -25.78 -4.72
CA ASP A 32 13.15 -26.71 -4.66
C ASP A 32 12.34 -26.52 -3.35
N PRO A 33 11.05 -26.11 -3.41
CA PRO A 33 10.25 -25.88 -2.23
C PRO A 33 9.71 -27.16 -1.58
N THR A 34 10.01 -28.36 -2.12
CA THR A 34 9.59 -29.65 -1.55
C THR A 34 9.94 -29.75 -0.05
N PHE A 35 11.11 -29.23 0.34
CA PHE A 35 11.57 -29.24 1.74
C PHE A 35 10.69 -28.43 2.69
N LEU A 36 9.81 -27.56 2.19
CA LEU A 36 8.85 -26.83 3.02
C LEU A 36 7.65 -27.68 3.43
N SER A 37 7.39 -28.79 2.74
CA SER A 37 6.25 -29.67 2.96
C SER A 37 6.60 -31.02 3.56
N VAL A 38 7.89 -31.31 3.69
CA VAL A 38 8.42 -32.57 4.19
C VAL A 38 9.12 -32.35 5.52
N SER A 39 9.05 -33.32 6.45
CA SER A 39 9.76 -33.27 7.72
C SER A 39 11.27 -33.14 7.51
N THR A 40 11.95 -32.43 8.40
CA THR A 40 13.42 -32.29 8.39
C THR A 40 14.13 -33.65 8.45
N ASP A 41 13.50 -34.67 9.06
CA ASP A 41 14.04 -36.02 9.21
C ASP A 41 13.62 -36.99 8.09
N ALA A 42 12.95 -36.51 7.04
CA ALA A 42 12.44 -37.38 5.99
C ALA A 42 13.56 -38.02 5.17
N SER A 43 13.34 -39.27 4.76
CA SER A 43 14.26 -39.98 3.88
C SER A 43 14.33 -39.34 2.49
N GLN A 44 15.48 -39.48 1.81
CA GLN A 44 15.64 -39.01 0.42
C GLN A 44 14.55 -39.56 -0.52
N ALA A 45 14.17 -40.83 -0.33
CA ALA A 45 13.10 -41.47 -1.12
C ALA A 45 11.73 -40.82 -0.89
N GLU A 46 11.45 -40.37 0.33
CA GLU A 46 10.22 -39.65 0.66
C GLU A 46 10.20 -38.24 0.06
N VAL A 47 11.34 -37.54 0.11
CA VAL A 47 11.50 -36.23 -0.54
C VAL A 47 11.27 -36.34 -2.05
N GLU A 48 11.89 -37.31 -2.72
CA GLU A 48 11.71 -37.53 -4.16
C GLU A 48 10.26 -37.89 -4.53
N ARG A 49 9.59 -38.69 -3.70
CA ARG A 49 8.16 -39.01 -3.88
C ARG A 49 7.31 -37.74 -3.84
N VAL A 50 7.47 -36.93 -2.80
CA VAL A 50 6.69 -35.69 -2.63
C VAL A 50 7.02 -34.68 -3.73
N ARG A 51 8.30 -34.58 -4.13
CA ARG A 51 8.73 -33.72 -5.25
C ARG A 51 8.02 -34.09 -6.55
N HIS A 52 7.88 -35.39 -6.83
CA HIS A 52 7.18 -35.89 -8.00
C HIS A 52 5.65 -35.66 -7.93
N GLU A 53 5.04 -35.88 -6.75
CA GLU A 53 3.61 -35.62 -6.51
C GLU A 53 3.26 -34.13 -6.70
N LEU A 54 4.12 -33.23 -6.23
CA LEU A 54 3.96 -31.78 -6.40
C LEU A 54 4.34 -31.29 -7.81
N GLY A 55 5.01 -32.12 -8.61
CA GLY A 55 5.43 -31.82 -9.98
C GLY A 55 6.61 -30.85 -10.07
N PHE A 56 7.39 -30.70 -8.99
CA PHE A 56 8.59 -29.85 -8.94
C PHE A 56 9.82 -30.46 -9.64
N ASP A 57 9.71 -31.73 -10.05
CA ASP A 57 10.65 -32.45 -10.92
C ASP A 57 10.50 -32.07 -12.41
N ARG A 58 9.37 -31.48 -12.80
CA ARG A 58 9.08 -31.12 -14.20
C ARG A 58 9.86 -29.89 -14.65
N PRO A 59 10.08 -29.69 -15.96
CA PRO A 59 10.68 -28.46 -16.46
C PRO A 59 9.87 -27.21 -16.06
N TRP A 60 10.57 -26.10 -15.77
CA TRP A 60 9.96 -24.85 -15.26
C TRP A 60 8.80 -24.34 -16.12
N TYR A 61 8.88 -24.48 -17.45
CA TYR A 61 7.84 -24.01 -18.36
C TYR A 61 6.56 -24.85 -18.26
N VAL A 62 6.66 -26.15 -17.95
CA VAL A 62 5.50 -27.02 -17.70
C VAL A 62 4.83 -26.66 -16.39
N GLN A 63 5.64 -26.43 -15.36
CA GLN A 63 5.15 -25.99 -14.05
C GLN A 63 4.44 -24.62 -14.14
N TYR A 64 5.05 -23.65 -14.83
CA TYR A 64 4.48 -22.33 -15.03
C TYR A 64 3.17 -22.38 -15.85
N ALA A 65 3.13 -23.16 -16.93
CA ALA A 65 1.91 -23.33 -17.73
C ALA A 65 0.78 -24.00 -16.92
N ALA A 66 1.11 -25.00 -16.10
CA ALA A 66 0.16 -25.64 -15.20
C ALA A 66 -0.37 -24.66 -14.14
N PHE A 67 0.51 -23.84 -13.55
CA PHE A 67 0.14 -22.78 -12.63
C PHE A 67 -0.83 -21.78 -13.28
N LEU A 68 -0.50 -21.24 -14.46
CA LEU A 68 -1.36 -20.30 -15.18
C LEU A 68 -2.73 -20.92 -15.51
N SER A 69 -2.76 -22.17 -15.96
CA SER A 69 -4.02 -22.86 -16.27
C SER A 69 -4.92 -23.01 -15.05
N LYS A 70 -4.37 -23.24 -13.86
CA LYS A 70 -5.13 -23.32 -12.61
C LYS A 70 -5.56 -21.93 -12.12
N ALA A 71 -4.64 -20.96 -12.16
CA ALA A 71 -4.88 -19.60 -11.70
C ALA A 71 -6.02 -18.91 -12.47
N VAL A 72 -6.12 -19.11 -13.80
CA VAL A 72 -7.24 -18.57 -14.61
C VAL A 72 -8.59 -19.16 -14.21
N ARG A 73 -8.61 -20.34 -13.58
CA ARG A 73 -9.82 -20.99 -13.03
C ARG A 73 -10.07 -20.65 -11.56
N GLY A 74 -9.24 -19.79 -10.96
CA GLY A 74 -9.31 -19.42 -9.55
C GLY A 74 -8.70 -20.44 -8.57
N ASP A 75 -7.97 -21.43 -9.09
CA ASP A 75 -7.24 -22.42 -8.30
C ASP A 75 -5.77 -22.01 -8.15
N PHE A 76 -5.38 -21.59 -6.95
CA PHE A 76 -3.99 -21.25 -6.61
C PHE A 76 -3.24 -22.39 -5.92
N GLY A 77 -3.84 -23.58 -5.87
CA GLY A 77 -3.28 -24.76 -5.19
C GLY A 77 -3.42 -24.71 -3.67
N THR A 78 -2.58 -25.52 -3.01
CA THR A 78 -2.57 -25.70 -1.56
C THR A 78 -1.33 -25.05 -0.97
N SER A 79 -1.48 -24.41 0.19
CA SER A 79 -0.35 -23.83 0.93
C SER A 79 0.60 -24.93 1.38
N LEU A 80 1.87 -24.85 0.96
CA LEU A 80 2.91 -25.79 1.38
C LEU A 80 3.23 -25.73 2.88
N ARG A 81 2.86 -24.62 3.55
CA ARG A 81 3.05 -24.42 4.99
C ARG A 81 1.84 -24.82 5.84
N GLN A 82 0.63 -24.52 5.37
CA GLN A 82 -0.59 -24.67 6.17
C GLN A 82 -1.46 -25.86 5.72
N GLY A 83 -1.20 -26.45 4.55
CA GLY A 83 -2.02 -27.54 4.00
C GLY A 83 -3.44 -27.12 3.57
N LEU A 84 -3.76 -25.81 3.61
CA LEU A 84 -5.07 -25.27 3.26
C LEU A 84 -5.10 -24.72 1.83
N PRO A 85 -6.27 -24.70 1.15
CA PRO A 85 -6.42 -24.08 -0.16
C PRO A 85 -6.03 -22.60 -0.14
N VAL A 86 -5.10 -22.20 -1.02
CA VAL A 86 -4.58 -20.83 -1.08
C VAL A 86 -5.69 -19.82 -1.37
N THR A 87 -6.65 -20.17 -2.24
CA THR A 87 -7.78 -19.30 -2.58
C THR A 87 -8.59 -18.92 -1.34
N GLY A 88 -8.83 -19.87 -0.42
CA GLY A 88 -9.53 -19.59 0.83
C GLY A 88 -8.76 -18.63 1.74
N ILE A 89 -7.47 -18.92 1.95
CA ILE A 89 -6.57 -18.07 2.76
C ILE A 89 -6.55 -16.63 2.21
N VAL A 90 -6.44 -16.45 0.90
CA VAL A 90 -6.41 -15.12 0.27
C VAL A 90 -7.74 -14.39 0.46
N LEU A 91 -8.87 -15.07 0.20
CA LEU A 91 -10.20 -14.48 0.34
C LEU A 91 -10.49 -14.03 1.78
N ASP A 92 -10.05 -14.81 2.78
CA ASP A 92 -10.24 -14.46 4.20
C ASP A 92 -9.43 -13.22 4.62
N ARG A 93 -8.33 -12.91 3.92
CA ARG A 93 -7.45 -11.77 4.22
C ARG A 93 -7.84 -10.49 3.48
N ILE A 94 -8.50 -10.60 2.32
CA ILE A 94 -8.86 -9.45 1.49
C ILE A 94 -9.63 -8.35 2.25
N PRO A 95 -10.67 -8.65 3.06
CA PRO A 95 -11.42 -7.61 3.77
C PRO A 95 -10.54 -6.80 4.72
N ALA A 96 -9.69 -7.49 5.47
CA ALA A 96 -8.75 -6.88 6.41
C ALA A 96 -7.74 -5.96 5.71
N THR A 97 -7.15 -6.44 4.61
CA THR A 97 -6.18 -5.67 3.82
C THR A 97 -6.82 -4.44 3.16
N LEU A 98 -8.06 -4.59 2.65
CA LEU A 98 -8.82 -3.48 2.07
C LEU A 98 -9.15 -2.42 3.13
N GLU A 99 -9.64 -2.83 4.29
CA GLU A 99 -9.95 -1.94 5.40
C GLU A 99 -8.71 -1.15 5.82
N LEU A 100 -7.59 -1.83 6.03
CA LEU A 100 -6.33 -1.20 6.40
C LEU A 100 -5.84 -0.22 5.32
N ALA A 101 -5.87 -0.61 4.05
CA ALA A 101 -5.44 0.26 2.95
C ALA A 101 -6.34 1.50 2.81
N LEU A 102 -7.66 1.34 2.95
CA LEU A 102 -8.60 2.46 2.91
C LEU A 102 -8.44 3.40 4.11
N ALA A 103 -8.25 2.85 5.31
CA ALA A 103 -7.99 3.64 6.51
C ALA A 103 -6.66 4.40 6.40
N ALA A 104 -5.60 3.74 5.94
CA ALA A 104 -4.29 4.35 5.70
C ALA A 104 -4.38 5.47 4.66
N LEU A 105 -5.11 5.25 3.56
CA LEU A 105 -5.36 6.27 2.56
C LEU A 105 -6.13 7.44 3.15
N ALA A 106 -7.24 7.20 3.86
CA ALA A 106 -8.05 8.23 4.48
C ALA A 106 -7.22 9.09 5.44
N ILE A 107 -6.47 8.48 6.36
CA ILE A 107 -5.57 9.19 7.30
C ILE A 107 -4.51 9.97 6.53
N SER A 108 -3.90 9.36 5.51
CA SER A 108 -2.93 10.03 4.66
C SER A 108 -3.50 11.30 4.04
N LEU A 109 -4.71 11.28 3.50
CA LEU A 109 -5.33 12.45 2.87
C LEU A 109 -5.76 13.49 3.91
N LEU A 110 -6.36 13.03 5.03
CA LEU A 110 -6.78 13.90 6.13
C LEU A 110 -5.63 14.72 6.72
N VAL A 111 -4.40 14.19 6.70
CA VAL A 111 -3.23 14.92 7.17
C VAL A 111 -2.52 15.65 6.03
N ALA A 112 -2.34 15.02 4.87
CA ALA A 112 -1.59 15.61 3.75
C ALA A 112 -2.22 16.89 3.22
N PHE A 113 -3.55 16.97 3.13
CA PHE A 113 -4.23 18.16 2.64
C PHE A 113 -4.05 19.37 3.56
N PRO A 114 -4.40 19.32 4.86
CA PRO A 114 -4.18 20.44 5.77
C PRO A 114 -2.71 20.85 5.84
N VAL A 115 -1.79 19.88 5.98
CA VAL A 115 -0.35 20.17 6.08
C VAL A 115 0.17 20.81 4.79
N GLY A 116 -0.17 20.25 3.62
CA GLY A 116 0.27 20.77 2.33
C GLY A 116 -0.29 22.16 2.01
N ILE A 117 -1.57 22.40 2.32
CA ILE A 117 -2.22 23.69 2.13
C ILE A 117 -1.60 24.74 3.08
N LEU A 118 -1.48 24.42 4.37
CA LEU A 118 -0.94 25.35 5.37
C LEU A 118 0.53 25.70 5.09
N ALA A 119 1.34 24.72 4.66
CA ALA A 119 2.73 24.94 4.28
C ALA A 119 2.87 25.81 3.02
N ALA A 120 1.92 25.71 2.07
CA ALA A 120 1.93 26.53 0.87
C ALA A 120 1.47 27.97 1.14
N THR A 121 0.41 28.17 1.90
CA THR A 121 -0.10 29.52 2.21
C THR A 121 0.85 30.28 3.14
N ARG A 122 1.59 29.58 3.99
CA ARG A 122 2.63 30.16 4.86
C ARG A 122 4.04 29.81 4.40
N ARG A 123 4.30 29.92 3.10
CA ARG A 123 5.60 29.60 2.50
C ARG A 123 6.77 30.25 3.25
N ASN A 124 7.84 29.49 3.46
CA ASN A 124 9.07 29.89 4.16
C ASN A 124 8.87 30.23 5.67
N SER A 125 7.68 30.02 6.23
CA SER A 125 7.48 30.12 7.68
C SER A 125 8.06 28.90 8.42
N ALA A 126 8.19 29.01 9.75
CA ALA A 126 8.58 27.87 10.58
C ALA A 126 7.62 26.67 10.42
N LEU A 127 6.32 26.92 10.22
CA LEU A 127 5.34 25.86 9.98
C LEU A 127 5.60 25.10 8.68
N ASP A 128 5.93 25.82 7.61
CA ASP A 128 6.32 25.23 6.33
C ASP A 128 7.58 24.37 6.50
N GLN A 129 8.63 24.94 7.11
CA GLN A 129 9.90 24.23 7.29
C GLN A 129 9.76 22.98 8.17
N LEU A 130 9.03 23.06 9.29
CA LEU A 130 8.78 21.92 10.17
C LEU A 130 7.91 20.85 9.49
N ALA A 131 6.89 21.26 8.75
CA ALA A 131 6.07 20.32 7.98
C ALA A 131 6.89 19.59 6.92
N MET A 132 7.76 20.30 6.18
CA MET A 132 8.61 19.70 5.16
C MET A 132 9.69 18.80 5.76
N LEU A 133 10.30 19.21 6.87
CA LEU A 133 11.25 18.38 7.61
C LEU A 133 10.58 17.09 8.11
N GLY A 134 9.40 17.21 8.75
CA GLY A 134 8.62 16.06 9.20
C GLY A 134 8.24 15.13 8.05
N ALA A 135 7.83 15.66 6.91
CA ALA A 135 7.54 14.86 5.72
C ALA A 135 8.77 14.13 5.17
N VAL A 136 9.95 14.77 5.17
CA VAL A 136 11.19 14.12 4.74
C VAL A 136 11.58 13.01 5.71
N LEU A 137 11.54 13.26 7.02
CA LEU A 137 11.84 12.26 8.05
C LEU A 137 10.88 11.06 7.97
N GLY A 138 9.57 11.31 7.89
CA GLY A 138 8.56 10.26 7.78
C GLY A 138 8.70 9.40 6.53
N GLN A 139 9.24 9.94 5.44
CA GLN A 139 9.51 9.18 4.23
C GLN A 139 10.85 8.43 4.24
N SER A 140 11.81 8.89 5.05
CA SER A 140 13.18 8.35 5.08
C SER A 140 13.28 7.07 5.90
N ALA A 141 12.36 6.87 6.84
CA ALA A 141 12.34 5.70 7.70
C ALA A 141 11.63 4.51 7.01
N PRO A 142 12.15 3.27 7.17
CA PRO A 142 11.44 2.08 6.74
C PRO A 142 10.06 1.96 7.41
N THR A 143 9.04 1.56 6.66
CA THR A 143 7.65 1.48 7.17
C THR A 143 7.52 0.57 8.38
N PHE A 144 8.17 -0.59 8.39
CA PHE A 144 8.14 -1.49 9.55
C PHE A 144 8.75 -0.84 10.80
N PHE A 145 9.82 -0.06 10.64
CA PHE A 145 10.49 0.63 11.75
C PHE A 145 9.58 1.71 12.33
N VAL A 146 8.91 2.50 11.48
CA VAL A 146 7.88 3.45 11.92
C VAL A 146 6.80 2.72 12.73
N GLY A 147 6.31 1.58 12.24
CA GLY A 147 5.32 0.77 12.95
C GLY A 147 5.79 0.31 14.33
N ILE A 148 7.00 -0.22 14.42
CA ILE A 148 7.59 -0.67 15.70
C ILE A 148 7.75 0.51 16.67
N MET A 149 8.21 1.68 16.19
CA MET A 149 8.34 2.87 17.05
C MET A 149 6.99 3.39 17.53
N LEU A 150 5.97 3.38 16.66
CA LEU A 150 4.61 3.74 17.04
C LEU A 150 4.04 2.77 18.08
N LEU A 151 4.23 1.46 17.91
CA LEU A 151 3.86 0.45 18.90
C LEU A 151 4.59 0.67 20.23
N PHE A 152 5.90 0.89 20.19
CA PHE A 152 6.71 1.09 21.39
C PHE A 152 6.25 2.31 22.19
N VAL A 153 6.05 3.46 21.52
CA VAL A 153 5.67 4.71 22.18
C VAL A 153 4.20 4.70 22.58
N PHE A 154 3.30 4.46 21.64
CA PHE A 154 1.87 4.64 21.87
C PHE A 154 1.16 3.41 22.44
N GLY A 155 1.68 2.22 22.18
CA GLY A 155 1.18 0.97 22.76
C GLY A 155 1.90 0.58 24.04
N GLY A 156 3.24 0.59 24.03
CA GLY A 156 4.06 0.16 25.16
C GLY A 156 4.17 1.20 26.29
N ILE A 157 4.70 2.39 25.99
CA ILE A 157 4.98 3.41 27.01
C ILE A 157 3.69 4.13 27.45
N LEU A 158 2.93 4.66 26.49
CA LEU A 158 1.77 5.51 26.78
C LEU A 158 0.50 4.70 27.06
N GLY A 159 0.40 3.46 26.56
CA GLY A 159 -0.80 2.63 26.71
C GLY A 159 -2.05 3.19 26.03
N TRP A 160 -1.90 4.08 25.03
CA TRP A 160 -3.03 4.70 24.33
C TRP A 160 -3.72 3.73 23.38
N PHE A 161 -2.95 2.85 22.76
CA PHE A 161 -3.43 1.91 21.75
C PHE A 161 -3.03 0.47 22.10
N PRO A 162 -3.81 -0.52 21.63
CA PRO A 162 -3.44 -1.93 21.76
C PRO A 162 -2.20 -2.26 20.91
N ILE A 163 -1.46 -3.29 21.32
CA ILE A 163 -0.19 -3.69 20.70
C ILE A 163 -0.34 -4.82 19.65
N GLY A 164 -1.52 -5.42 19.50
CA GLY A 164 -1.78 -6.48 18.53
C GLY A 164 -3.25 -6.93 18.54
N GLY A 165 -3.64 -7.70 17.53
CA GLY A 165 -5.02 -8.14 17.33
C GLY A 165 -5.89 -7.15 16.54
N ARG A 166 -7.20 -7.44 16.44
CA ARG A 166 -8.15 -6.68 15.60
C ARG A 166 -9.22 -5.90 16.36
N GLY A 167 -9.35 -6.09 17.68
CA GLY A 167 -10.50 -5.61 18.44
C GLY A 167 -11.78 -6.34 18.03
N GLN A 168 -12.52 -6.89 18.98
CA GLN A 168 -13.76 -7.64 18.69
C GLN A 168 -14.92 -7.22 19.59
N SER A 169 -14.66 -6.32 20.54
CA SER A 169 -15.61 -5.99 21.60
C SER A 169 -16.54 -4.83 21.24
N SER A 170 -16.12 -3.91 20.37
CA SER A 170 -16.86 -2.70 19.99
C SER A 170 -16.26 -2.05 18.74
N PRO A 171 -17.03 -1.29 17.92
CA PRO A 171 -16.45 -0.50 16.82
C PRO A 171 -15.35 0.46 17.25
N VAL A 172 -15.42 0.97 18.49
CA VAL A 172 -14.35 1.83 19.04
C VAL A 172 -13.07 1.03 19.30
N ASP A 173 -13.21 -0.21 19.73
CA ASP A 173 -12.09 -1.12 19.98
C ASP A 173 -11.40 -1.48 18.66
N GLU A 174 -12.16 -1.81 17.63
CA GLU A 174 -11.65 -2.07 16.27
C GLU A 174 -10.89 -0.86 15.70
N LEU A 175 -11.44 0.35 15.83
CA LEU A 175 -10.76 1.58 15.43
C LEU A 175 -9.44 1.79 16.18
N ARG A 176 -9.38 1.49 17.49
CA ARG A 176 -8.12 1.59 18.25
C ARG A 176 -7.06 0.62 17.76
N HIS A 177 -7.44 -0.58 17.33
CA HIS A 177 -6.50 -1.53 16.73
C HIS A 177 -6.08 -1.11 15.31
N LEU A 178 -6.92 -0.35 14.59
CA LEU A 178 -6.66 0.05 13.21
C LEU A 178 -5.79 1.32 13.07
N VAL A 179 -5.86 2.26 14.02
CA VAL A 179 -5.22 3.58 13.89
C VAL A 179 -3.70 3.49 13.72
N LEU A 180 -2.98 2.76 14.58
CA LEU A 180 -1.52 2.67 14.47
C LEU A 180 -1.05 1.96 13.19
N PRO A 181 -1.62 0.80 12.79
CA PRO A 181 -1.36 0.21 11.49
C PRO A 181 -1.63 1.16 10.32
N ALA A 182 -2.78 1.85 10.33
CA ALA A 182 -3.18 2.73 9.25
C ALA A 182 -2.26 3.97 9.14
N VAL A 183 -1.86 4.56 10.27
CA VAL A 183 -0.86 5.64 10.29
C VAL A 183 0.47 5.11 9.75
N THR A 184 0.93 3.94 10.20
CA THR A 184 2.18 3.33 9.74
C THR A 184 2.19 3.15 8.22
N LEU A 185 1.18 2.46 7.69
CA LEU A 185 1.05 2.17 6.26
C LEU A 185 0.88 3.46 5.44
N GLY A 186 0.13 4.43 5.97
CA GLY A 186 -0.15 5.72 5.32
C GLY A 186 0.98 6.75 5.42
N THR A 187 2.00 6.55 6.27
CA THR A 187 3.03 7.57 6.58
C THR A 187 3.76 8.04 5.32
N PHE A 188 4.17 7.11 4.44
CA PHE A 188 4.88 7.46 3.21
C PHE A 188 4.00 8.28 2.25
N SER A 189 2.76 7.83 2.03
CA SER A 189 1.79 8.51 1.18
C SER A 189 1.44 9.88 1.74
N MET A 190 1.28 9.99 3.05
CA MET A 190 1.01 11.24 3.76
C MET A 190 2.11 12.27 3.51
N ALA A 191 3.37 11.89 3.74
CA ALA A 191 4.53 12.73 3.52
C ALA A 191 4.67 13.16 2.05
N ARG A 192 4.57 12.21 1.10
CA ARG A 192 4.68 12.50 -0.34
C ARG A 192 3.57 13.44 -0.81
N ASN A 193 2.32 13.17 -0.43
CA ASN A 193 1.17 13.95 -0.88
C ASN A 193 1.17 15.35 -0.25
N ALA A 194 1.59 15.52 1.01
CA ALA A 194 1.71 16.85 1.62
C ALA A 194 2.68 17.75 0.83
N ARG A 195 3.84 17.21 0.42
CA ARG A 195 4.82 17.95 -0.38
C ARG A 195 4.33 18.22 -1.80
N LEU A 196 3.66 17.26 -2.41
CA LEU A 196 3.11 17.42 -3.77
C LEU A 196 2.00 18.47 -3.80
N ILE A 197 1.07 18.43 -2.84
CA ILE A 197 0.01 19.44 -2.66
C ILE A 197 0.65 20.81 -2.47
N ARG A 198 1.63 20.92 -1.57
CA ARG A 198 2.34 22.18 -1.34
C ARG A 198 2.97 22.74 -2.61
N SER A 199 3.77 21.93 -3.31
CA SER A 199 4.46 22.35 -4.52
C SER A 199 3.48 22.78 -5.62
N SER A 200 2.45 21.97 -5.85
CA SER A 200 1.45 22.23 -6.89
C SER A 200 0.63 23.48 -6.56
N LEU A 201 0.29 23.69 -5.28
CA LEU A 201 -0.45 24.87 -4.84
C LEU A 201 0.40 26.13 -4.96
N LEU A 202 1.68 26.09 -4.59
CA LEU A 202 2.61 27.22 -4.77
C LEU A 202 2.77 27.62 -6.23
N GLU A 203 2.93 26.64 -7.12
CA GLU A 203 2.99 26.91 -8.57
C GLU A 203 1.69 27.54 -9.07
N THR A 204 0.56 27.00 -8.62
CA THR A 204 -0.77 27.46 -9.07
C THR A 204 -1.09 28.87 -8.56
N LEU A 205 -0.70 29.20 -7.33
CA LEU A 205 -0.87 30.54 -6.75
C LEU A 205 -0.14 31.63 -7.54
N GLY A 206 0.92 31.29 -8.28
CA GLY A 206 1.67 32.21 -9.15
C GLY A 206 1.08 32.39 -10.56
N ARG A 207 -0.07 31.77 -10.89
CA ARG A 207 -0.68 31.84 -12.22
C ARG A 207 -1.55 33.10 -12.37
N GLU A 208 -1.57 33.68 -13.58
CA GLU A 208 -2.27 34.94 -13.89
C GLU A 208 -3.76 34.95 -13.50
N TYR A 209 -4.47 33.84 -13.72
CA TYR A 209 -5.89 33.74 -13.39
C TYR A 209 -6.15 33.82 -11.87
N VAL A 210 -5.18 33.45 -11.04
CA VAL A 210 -5.23 33.60 -9.58
C VAL A 210 -4.99 35.06 -9.20
N THR A 211 -4.05 35.74 -9.85
CA THR A 211 -3.83 37.19 -9.67
C THR A 211 -5.08 38.00 -10.01
N VAL A 212 -5.82 37.62 -11.06
CA VAL A 212 -7.12 38.23 -11.38
C VAL A 212 -8.15 37.98 -10.28
N ALA A 213 -8.16 36.80 -9.67
CA ALA A 213 -9.06 36.49 -8.53
C ALA A 213 -8.75 37.38 -7.32
N TRP A 214 -7.48 37.64 -7.02
CA TRP A 214 -7.06 38.60 -6.00
C TRP A 214 -7.47 40.04 -6.36
N ALA A 215 -7.25 40.46 -7.61
CA ALA A 215 -7.62 41.81 -8.08
C ALA A 215 -9.13 42.08 -8.00
N LYS A 216 -9.96 41.04 -8.05
CA LYS A 216 -11.41 41.11 -7.83
C LYS A 216 -11.81 41.27 -6.35
N GLY A 217 -10.84 41.30 -5.42
CA GLY A 217 -11.10 41.45 -3.99
C GLY A 217 -11.67 40.20 -3.32
N LEU A 218 -11.51 39.01 -3.92
CA LEU A 218 -11.96 37.76 -3.30
C LEU A 218 -11.12 37.44 -2.06
N GLY A 219 -11.77 36.93 -1.01
CA GLY A 219 -11.08 36.55 0.22
C GLY A 219 -10.07 35.41 0.02
N GLU A 220 -9.00 35.40 0.81
CA GLU A 220 -7.88 34.44 0.72
C GLU A 220 -8.34 32.98 0.64
N SER A 221 -9.24 32.56 1.54
CA SER A 221 -9.77 31.18 1.54
C SER A 221 -10.47 30.81 0.24
N THR A 222 -11.15 31.75 -0.40
CA THR A 222 -11.84 31.52 -1.68
C THR A 222 -10.84 31.44 -2.84
N VAL A 223 -9.80 32.27 -2.82
CA VAL A 223 -8.75 32.21 -3.84
C VAL A 223 -7.97 30.89 -3.71
N VAL A 224 -7.54 30.54 -2.50
CA VAL A 224 -6.77 29.31 -2.24
C VAL A 224 -7.61 28.06 -2.53
N LEU A 225 -8.78 27.89 -1.91
CA LEU A 225 -9.53 26.64 -2.00
C LEU A 225 -10.26 26.45 -3.33
N ARG A 226 -10.83 27.52 -3.91
CA ARG A 226 -11.69 27.41 -5.10
C ARG A 226 -10.93 27.65 -6.40
N HIS A 227 -9.94 28.55 -6.42
CA HIS A 227 -9.26 28.95 -7.66
C HIS A 227 -7.89 28.27 -7.82
N ALA A 228 -7.11 28.16 -6.74
CA ALA A 228 -5.78 27.55 -6.81
C ALA A 228 -5.82 26.03 -6.57
N LEU A 229 -6.38 25.57 -5.44
CA LEU A 229 -6.31 24.17 -5.02
C LEU A 229 -6.91 23.22 -6.06
N ARG A 230 -8.04 23.57 -6.67
CA ARG A 230 -8.71 22.71 -7.67
C ARG A 230 -7.80 22.32 -8.83
N ASN A 231 -6.99 23.26 -9.32
CA ASN A 231 -6.04 23.00 -10.40
C ASN A 231 -4.75 22.35 -9.89
N ALA A 232 -4.32 22.71 -8.68
CA ALA A 232 -3.18 22.08 -8.02
C ALA A 232 -3.40 20.57 -7.75
N LEU A 233 -4.65 20.11 -7.65
CA LEU A 233 -4.98 18.72 -7.37
C LEU A 233 -4.92 17.77 -8.57
N ILE A 234 -4.81 18.26 -9.80
CA ILE A 234 -4.75 17.42 -11.01
C ILE A 234 -3.66 16.33 -10.91
N PRO A 235 -2.39 16.66 -10.59
CA PRO A 235 -1.36 15.64 -10.39
C PRO A 235 -1.56 14.84 -9.10
N VAL A 236 -2.10 15.46 -8.04
CA VAL A 236 -2.32 14.82 -6.73
C VAL A 236 -3.30 13.65 -6.85
N VAL A 237 -4.42 13.83 -7.57
CA VAL A 237 -5.42 12.76 -7.78
C VAL A 237 -4.82 11.54 -8.48
N THR A 238 -3.89 11.77 -9.43
CA THR A 238 -3.21 10.68 -10.12
C THR A 238 -2.33 9.89 -9.16
N VAL A 239 -1.58 10.57 -8.30
CA VAL A 239 -0.72 9.92 -7.29
C VAL A 239 -1.58 9.17 -6.25
N ILE A 240 -2.69 9.75 -5.80
CA ILE A 240 -3.64 9.06 -4.89
C ILE A 240 -4.12 7.73 -5.47
N GLY A 241 -4.42 7.69 -6.78
CA GLY A 241 -4.80 6.44 -7.46
C GLY A 241 -3.70 5.38 -7.46
N LEU A 242 -2.44 5.79 -7.62
CA LEU A 242 -1.28 4.90 -7.52
C LEU A 242 -1.04 4.44 -6.07
N ASP A 243 -1.28 5.33 -5.11
CA ASP A 243 -1.09 5.05 -3.69
C ASP A 243 -2.01 3.94 -3.21
N PHE A 244 -3.26 3.91 -3.66
CA PHE A 244 -4.17 2.84 -3.30
C PHE A 244 -3.61 1.44 -3.66
N GLY A 245 -3.06 1.28 -4.87
CA GLY A 245 -2.42 0.03 -5.28
C GLY A 245 -1.16 -0.29 -4.46
N ALA A 246 -0.35 0.71 -4.16
CA ALA A 246 0.85 0.55 -3.33
C ALA A 246 0.53 0.17 -1.87
N LEU A 247 -0.54 0.74 -1.30
CA LEU A 247 -0.98 0.45 0.06
C LEU A 247 -1.47 -0.99 0.20
N LEU A 248 -2.19 -1.53 -0.80
CA LEU A 248 -2.59 -2.94 -0.83
C LEU A 248 -1.39 -3.90 -0.83
N GLY A 249 -0.35 -3.58 -1.60
CA GLY A 249 0.87 -4.39 -1.63
C GLY A 249 1.73 -4.25 -0.37
N GLY A 250 1.81 -3.04 0.20
CA GLY A 250 2.59 -2.74 1.40
C GLY A 250 1.94 -3.19 2.71
N ALA A 251 0.62 -3.44 2.70
CA ALA A 251 -0.14 -3.83 3.88
C ALA A 251 0.41 -5.07 4.58
N ILE A 252 0.91 -6.06 3.82
CA ILE A 252 1.42 -7.33 4.38
C ILE A 252 2.51 -7.09 5.45
N ILE A 253 3.42 -6.15 5.21
CA ILE A 253 4.50 -5.84 6.15
C ILE A 253 3.92 -5.22 7.42
N THR A 254 2.99 -4.27 7.27
CA THR A 254 2.33 -3.62 8.40
C THR A 254 1.47 -4.63 9.18
N GLU A 255 0.66 -5.43 8.51
CA GLU A 255 -0.14 -6.49 9.12
C GLU A 255 0.72 -7.46 9.94
N THR A 256 1.92 -7.80 9.46
CA THR A 256 2.85 -8.68 10.19
C THR A 256 3.41 -8.01 11.44
N VAL A 257 3.69 -6.70 11.40
CA VAL A 257 4.21 -5.95 12.57
C VAL A 257 3.15 -5.79 13.67
N PHE A 258 1.87 -5.72 13.28
CA PHE A 258 0.74 -5.49 14.18
C PHE A 258 -0.13 -6.74 14.42
N ALA A 259 0.36 -7.92 13.99
CA ALA A 259 -0.34 -9.21 14.12
C ALA A 259 -0.47 -9.67 15.57
#